data_AF-A0A3Q0RGI8-F1
#
_entry.id   AF-A0A3Q0RGI8-F1
#
_cell.length_a   1.000
_cell.length_b   1.000
_cell.length_c   1.000
_cell.angle_alpha   90.00
_cell.angle_beta   90.00
_cell.angle_gamma   90.00
#
_symmetry.space_group_name_H-M   'P 1'
#
loop_
_entity.id
_entity.type
_entity.pdbx_description
1 polymer ?
#
loop_
_entity_poly.entity_id
_entity_poly.type
_entity_poly.pdbx_seq_one_letter_code
_entity_poly.pdbx_strand_id
1 'polypeptide(L)'
;MNPLCSRCNLVVYPTEKVNCLDKYWHKGCFSCEVCKMTLNMKNYKGFEKRPYCNAHYPKSSFTCVTDTPENLRLKQQSKIQSQVLYREDFEKNKGKGFSVVADTPEMQRIKKTQDQISNVSVTKISTPFTPLVCAYQQPAAPQNYHYDPAPEPARQAAAAPPPGAGVRPSLSKLQESEDLAVYDYSAADEDEVSFMDGDVIVDVQQIDEGWMYGRVERTGQQGMLPANYVEAI
;
A
#
# COMPACT_ATOMS: atom_id res chain seq x y z
N MET A 1 9.12 46.44 37.95
CA MET A 1 7.99 47.02 37.20
C MET A 1 6.89 45.99 37.12
N ASN A 2 5.62 46.42 37.16
CA ASN A 2 4.50 45.50 36.99
C ASN A 2 4.42 45.04 35.53
N PRO A 3 4.25 43.73 35.27
CA PRO A 3 4.20 43.22 33.90
C PRO A 3 2.94 43.67 33.17
N LEU A 4 3.03 43.78 31.85
CA LEU A 4 1.92 44.15 30.97
C LEU A 4 1.24 42.89 30.42
N CYS A 5 -0.09 42.94 30.26
CA CYS A 5 -0.86 41.87 29.64
C CYS A 5 -0.63 41.82 28.13
N SER A 6 -0.38 40.64 27.57
CA SER A 6 -0.19 40.50 26.12
C SER A 6 -1.47 40.63 25.27
N ARG A 7 -2.66 40.67 25.89
CA ARG A 7 -3.95 40.88 25.19
C ARG A 7 -4.35 42.35 25.16
N CYS A 8 -4.38 42.99 26.34
CA CYS A 8 -4.90 44.34 26.51
C CYS A 8 -3.82 45.39 26.79
N ASN A 9 -2.55 44.99 26.93
CA ASN A 9 -1.41 45.86 27.23
C ASN A 9 -1.55 46.68 28.52
N LEU A 10 -2.48 46.32 29.40
CA LEU A 10 -2.64 46.92 30.73
C LEU A 10 -1.77 46.19 31.76
N VAL A 11 -1.43 46.88 32.84
CA VAL A 11 -0.67 46.30 33.96
C VAL A 11 -1.43 45.13 34.59
N VAL A 12 -0.72 44.05 34.87
CA VAL A 12 -1.25 42.84 35.51
C VAL A 12 -0.72 42.78 36.94
N TYR A 13 -1.62 42.85 37.90
CA TYR A 13 -1.28 42.70 39.30
C TYR A 13 -1.06 41.22 39.67
N PRO A 14 -0.21 40.92 40.68
CA PRO A 14 0.08 39.54 41.10
C PRO A 14 -1.15 38.66 41.34
N THR A 15 -2.25 39.22 41.86
CA THR A 15 -3.50 38.50 42.15
C THR A 15 -4.20 37.96 40.91
N GLU A 16 -4.14 38.69 39.78
CA GLU A 16 -4.80 38.32 38.53
C GLU A 16 -3.83 37.77 37.46
N LYS A 17 -2.55 37.63 37.83
CA LYS A 17 -1.48 37.27 36.92
C LYS A 17 -1.55 35.80 36.52
N VAL A 18 -1.54 35.57 35.21
CA VAL A 18 -1.35 34.26 34.60
C VAL A 18 -0.08 34.33 33.75
N ASN A 19 0.88 33.44 34.05
CA ASN A 19 2.14 33.32 33.33
C ASN A 19 2.05 32.16 32.34
N CYS A 20 2.10 32.46 31.05
CA CYS A 20 1.93 31.44 30.01
C CYS A 20 2.55 31.92 28.70
N LEU A 21 3.20 31.02 27.95
CA LEU A 21 3.85 31.32 26.67
C LEU A 21 4.85 32.48 26.75
N ASP A 22 5.67 32.48 27.80
CA ASP A 22 6.67 33.51 28.14
C ASP A 22 6.09 34.93 28.25
N LYS A 23 4.79 35.02 28.54
CA LYS A 23 4.01 36.25 28.58
C LYS A 23 3.13 36.29 29.82
N TYR A 24 2.70 37.50 30.16
CA TYR A 24 1.78 37.76 31.25
C TYR A 24 0.39 38.08 30.72
N TRP A 25 -0.63 37.57 31.40
CA TRP A 25 -2.03 37.70 31.03
C TRP A 25 -2.88 37.96 32.28
N HIS A 26 -3.96 38.72 32.15
CA HIS A 26 -5.02 38.67 33.16
C HIS A 26 -5.79 37.36 33.07
N LYS A 27 -6.35 36.88 34.18
CA LYS A 27 -7.23 35.69 34.20
C LYS A 27 -8.36 35.76 33.17
N GLY A 28 -8.95 36.93 32.95
CA GLY A 28 -10.01 37.13 31.93
C GLY A 28 -9.50 37.34 30.50
N CYS A 29 -8.25 37.78 30.34
CA CYS A 29 -7.64 38.03 29.03
C CYS A 29 -7.00 36.79 28.41
N PHE A 30 -6.83 35.72 29.18
CA PHE A 30 -6.30 34.46 28.70
C PHE A 30 -7.40 33.66 28.01
N SER A 31 -7.67 33.97 26.74
CA SER A 31 -8.74 33.35 25.96
C SER A 31 -8.28 32.89 24.58
N CYS A 32 -8.97 31.88 24.03
CA CYS A 32 -8.65 31.34 22.71
C CYS A 32 -8.77 32.42 21.63
N GLU A 33 -7.80 32.51 20.72
CA GLU A 33 -7.88 33.49 19.64
C GLU A 33 -9.09 33.29 18.72
N VAL A 34 -9.51 32.05 18.50
CA VAL A 34 -10.60 31.71 17.58
C VAL A 34 -11.96 31.88 18.25
N CYS A 35 -12.23 31.18 19.36
CA CYS A 35 -13.55 31.22 20.01
C CYS A 35 -13.70 32.23 21.14
N LYS A 36 -12.64 32.95 21.52
CA LYS A 36 -12.63 33.89 22.65
C LYS A 36 -13.04 33.30 24.02
N MET A 37 -13.21 31.98 24.12
CA MET A 37 -13.48 31.31 25.38
C MET A 37 -12.28 31.46 26.31
N THR A 38 -12.53 31.89 27.55
CA THR A 38 -11.50 31.99 28.59
C THR A 38 -10.91 30.62 28.86
N LEU A 39 -9.60 30.52 28.69
CA LEU A 39 -8.83 29.32 28.92
C LEU A 39 -8.27 29.32 30.34
N ASN A 40 -7.85 28.16 30.81
CA ASN A 40 -7.16 28.03 32.08
C ASN A 40 -5.80 27.36 31.83
N MET A 41 -4.94 27.32 32.84
CA MET A 41 -3.60 26.71 32.73
C MET A 41 -3.64 25.21 32.36
N LYS A 42 -4.76 24.51 32.62
CA LYS A 42 -4.92 23.08 32.35
C LYS A 42 -5.50 22.76 30.96
N ASN A 43 -6.23 23.70 30.35
CA ASN A 43 -7.07 23.49 29.16
C ASN A 43 -6.57 24.28 27.93
N TYR A 44 -5.47 25.01 28.05
CA TYR A 44 -4.90 25.73 26.91
C TYR A 44 -3.92 24.86 26.14
N LYS A 45 -3.83 25.11 24.83
CA LYS A 45 -2.73 24.68 23.98
C LYS A 45 -2.06 25.92 23.41
N GLY A 46 -0.73 25.95 23.40
CA GLY A 46 0.05 27.09 22.92
C GLY A 46 0.55 26.88 21.50
N PHE A 47 0.24 27.80 20.59
CA PHE A 47 0.81 27.82 19.24
C PHE A 47 1.28 29.25 18.94
N GLU A 48 2.52 29.42 18.47
CA GLU A 48 3.10 30.74 18.15
C GLU A 48 2.95 31.81 19.27
N LYS A 49 3.14 31.42 20.53
CA LYS A 49 2.97 32.30 21.71
C LYS A 49 1.55 32.87 21.89
N ARG A 50 0.54 32.22 21.30
CA ARG A 50 -0.89 32.54 21.49
C ARG A 50 -1.63 31.35 22.09
N PRO A 51 -2.61 31.58 22.98
CA PRO A 51 -3.38 30.51 23.58
C PRO A 51 -4.55 30.08 22.66
N TYR A 52 -4.73 28.76 22.53
CA TYR A 52 -5.82 28.11 21.79
C TYR A 52 -6.53 27.09 22.67
N CYS A 53 -7.81 26.83 22.39
CA CYS A 53 -8.51 25.70 23.00
C CYS A 53 -8.10 24.39 22.31
N ASN A 54 -8.45 23.25 22.90
CA ASN A 54 -8.19 21.93 22.30
C ASN A 54 -8.78 21.78 20.90
N ALA A 55 -9.95 22.39 20.61
CA ALA A 55 -10.62 22.30 19.32
C ALA A 55 -9.96 23.15 18.22
N HIS A 56 -9.47 24.34 18.58
CA HIS A 56 -8.89 25.30 17.63
C HIS A 56 -7.36 25.29 17.59
N TYR A 57 -6.73 24.29 18.23
CA TYR A 57 -5.28 24.14 18.15
C TYR A 57 -4.90 23.51 16.80
N PRO A 58 -4.15 24.23 15.95
CA PRO A 58 -3.69 23.68 14.70
C PRO A 58 -2.71 22.54 15.01
N LYS A 59 -3.18 21.30 14.89
CA LYS A 59 -2.33 20.12 14.94
C LYS A 59 -1.53 20.13 13.65
N SER A 60 -0.24 20.39 13.74
CA SER A 60 0.69 20.25 12.62
C SER A 60 0.68 18.79 12.18
N SER A 61 -0.14 18.43 11.20
CA SER A 61 0.00 17.18 10.49
C SER A 61 1.28 17.30 9.67
N PHE A 62 2.34 16.67 10.16
CA PHE A 62 3.59 16.56 9.42
C PHE A 62 3.30 15.76 8.16
N THR A 63 3.15 16.43 7.02
CA THR A 63 3.01 15.77 5.73
C THR A 63 4.36 15.17 5.39
N CYS A 64 4.46 13.84 5.47
CA CYS A 64 5.52 13.08 4.81
C CYS A 64 5.69 13.63 3.38
N VAL A 65 6.91 14.08 3.05
CA VAL A 65 7.24 14.67 1.76
C VAL A 65 7.18 13.55 0.71
N THR A 66 6.02 13.41 0.07
CA THR A 66 5.77 12.35 -0.93
C THR A 66 6.42 12.63 -2.29
N ASP A 67 6.88 13.86 -2.53
CA ASP A 67 7.34 14.29 -3.85
C ASP A 67 8.82 14.70 -3.85
N THR A 68 9.67 13.94 -3.15
CA THR A 68 11.08 13.92 -3.55
C THR A 68 11.19 13.39 -4.98
N PRO A 69 12.08 13.94 -5.84
CA PRO A 69 12.21 13.52 -7.24
C PRO A 69 12.55 12.03 -7.40
N GLU A 70 13.06 11.40 -6.34
CA GLU A 70 13.28 9.97 -6.23
C GLU A 70 11.98 9.17 -6.07
N ASN A 71 11.06 9.61 -5.20
CA ASN A 71 9.75 8.97 -5.01
C ASN A 71 8.92 8.99 -6.32
N LEU A 72 9.04 10.05 -7.11
CA LEU A 72 8.37 10.14 -8.41
C LEU A 72 8.93 9.12 -9.42
N ARG A 73 10.25 8.90 -9.43
CA ARG A 73 10.88 7.87 -10.27
C ARG A 73 10.44 6.46 -9.88
N LEU A 74 10.41 6.16 -8.59
CA LEU A 74 9.94 4.86 -8.08
C LEU A 74 8.47 4.62 -8.45
N LYS A 75 7.61 5.64 -8.26
CA LYS A 75 6.18 5.55 -8.63
C LYS A 75 5.95 5.35 -10.12
N GLN A 76 6.75 5.99 -10.98
CA GLN A 76 6.68 5.79 -12.43
C GLN A 76 7.16 4.38 -12.81
N GLN A 77 8.24 3.90 -12.20
CA GLN A 77 8.77 2.56 -12.44
C GLN A 77 7.81 1.45 -11.96
N SER A 78 7.19 1.61 -10.79
CA SER A 78 6.20 0.65 -10.27
C SER A 78 4.92 0.59 -11.11
N LYS A 79 4.45 1.73 -11.64
CA LYS A 79 3.31 1.76 -12.57
C LYS A 79 3.59 0.94 -13.83
N ILE A 80 4.79 1.11 -14.41
CA ILE A 80 5.24 0.38 -15.60
C ILE A 80 5.36 -1.13 -15.33
N GLN A 81 5.75 -1.51 -14.11
CA GLN A 81 5.91 -2.92 -13.72
C GLN A 81 4.59 -3.64 -13.37
N SER A 82 3.52 -2.91 -13.05
CA SER A 82 2.24 -3.55 -12.73
C SER A 82 1.62 -4.21 -13.96
N GLN A 83 1.18 -5.47 -13.82
CA GLN A 83 0.54 -6.28 -14.87
C GLN A 83 -0.75 -5.65 -15.44
N VAL A 84 -1.27 -4.57 -14.84
CA VAL A 84 -2.46 -3.84 -15.29
C VAL A 84 -2.23 -3.15 -16.63
N LEU A 85 -1.05 -2.58 -16.90
CA LEU A 85 -0.71 -2.06 -18.23
C LEU A 85 -0.61 -3.19 -19.26
N TYR A 86 -0.09 -4.35 -18.86
CA TYR A 86 -0.01 -5.53 -19.74
C TYR A 86 -1.39 -6.12 -20.04
N ARG A 87 -2.32 -6.09 -19.08
CA ARG A 87 -3.71 -6.52 -19.27
C ARG A 87 -4.52 -5.51 -20.07
N GLU A 88 -4.31 -4.22 -19.86
CA GLU A 88 -4.96 -3.14 -20.62
C GLU A 88 -4.48 -3.12 -22.09
N ASP A 89 -3.18 -3.28 -22.34
CA ASP A 89 -2.64 -3.45 -23.70
C ASP A 89 -3.10 -4.75 -24.34
N PHE A 90 -3.19 -5.85 -23.57
CA PHE A 90 -3.76 -7.11 -24.05
C PHE A 90 -5.23 -6.97 -24.44
N GLU A 91 -6.07 -6.32 -23.61
CA GLU A 91 -7.48 -6.07 -23.90
C GLU A 91 -7.67 -5.08 -25.07
N LYS A 92 -6.84 -4.04 -25.18
CA LYS A 92 -6.83 -3.10 -26.33
C LYS A 92 -6.37 -3.76 -27.63
N ASN A 93 -5.50 -4.76 -27.56
CA ASN A 93 -5.05 -5.52 -28.74
C ASN A 93 -5.93 -6.74 -29.05
N LYS A 94 -6.80 -7.19 -28.14
CA LYS A 94 -7.69 -8.35 -28.37
C LYS A 94 -8.74 -8.14 -29.47
N GLY A 95 -8.96 -6.88 -29.89
CA GLY A 95 -9.88 -6.53 -30.99
C GLY A 95 -9.21 -5.94 -32.23
N LYS A 96 -7.89 -5.66 -32.19
CA LYS A 96 -7.15 -5.19 -33.37
C LYS A 96 -6.52 -6.41 -34.01
N GLY A 97 -7.20 -6.92 -35.04
CA GLY A 97 -6.74 -8.06 -35.81
C GLY A 97 -5.25 -7.98 -36.10
N PHE A 98 -4.57 -9.09 -35.87
CA PHE A 98 -3.19 -9.40 -36.23
C PHE A 98 -2.67 -8.53 -37.39
N SER A 99 -2.02 -7.42 -37.06
CA SER A 99 -1.24 -6.64 -38.00
C SER A 99 0.22 -6.76 -37.57
N VAL A 100 0.94 -7.60 -38.29
CA VAL A 100 2.38 -7.84 -38.14
C VAL A 100 3.10 -6.50 -38.11
N VAL A 101 3.67 -6.18 -36.94
CA VAL A 101 4.91 -5.43 -36.74
C VAL A 101 5.18 -4.32 -37.77
N ALA A 102 4.61 -3.15 -37.51
CA ALA A 102 5.08 -1.86 -38.05
C ALA A 102 5.08 -0.91 -36.84
N ASP A 103 6.18 -0.43 -36.27
CA ASP A 103 7.52 -0.21 -36.78
C ASP A 103 8.51 -0.28 -35.60
N THR A 104 9.15 -1.43 -35.36
CA THR A 104 10.33 -1.45 -34.50
C THR A 104 11.54 -0.99 -35.31
N PRO A 105 12.46 -0.18 -34.75
CA PRO A 105 13.68 0.28 -35.42
C PRO A 105 14.62 -0.87 -35.82
N GLU A 106 14.34 -2.08 -35.36
CA GLU A 106 15.01 -3.31 -35.76
C GLU A 106 14.53 -3.81 -37.15
N MET A 107 13.23 -3.76 -37.43
CA MET A 107 12.66 -4.19 -38.72
C MET A 107 13.14 -3.30 -39.88
N GLN A 108 13.36 -2.01 -39.63
CA GLN A 108 13.90 -1.07 -40.63
C GLN A 108 15.37 -1.35 -40.98
N ARG A 109 16.16 -1.89 -40.04
CA ARG A 109 17.54 -2.31 -40.32
C ARG A 109 17.57 -3.53 -41.25
N ILE A 110 16.68 -4.49 -41.04
CA ILE A 110 16.60 -5.71 -41.85
C ILE A 110 16.12 -5.40 -43.27
N LYS A 111 15.10 -4.54 -43.43
CA LYS A 111 14.62 -4.09 -44.75
C LYS A 111 15.71 -3.35 -45.54
N LYS A 112 16.42 -2.38 -44.91
CA LYS A 112 17.52 -1.67 -45.58
C LYS A 112 18.63 -2.61 -46.06
N THR A 113 18.97 -3.64 -45.26
CA THR A 113 19.96 -4.64 -45.66
C THR A 113 19.44 -5.52 -46.81
N GLN A 114 18.17 -5.91 -46.76
CA GLN A 114 17.52 -6.72 -47.82
C GLN A 114 17.44 -5.96 -49.15
N ASP A 115 17.09 -4.68 -49.12
CA ASP A 115 17.01 -3.81 -50.30
C ASP A 115 18.38 -3.52 -50.92
N GLN A 116 19.46 -3.60 -50.13
CA GLN A 116 20.83 -3.51 -50.64
C GLN A 116 21.29 -4.81 -51.32
N ILE A 117 20.85 -5.97 -50.82
CA ILE A 117 21.18 -7.28 -51.40
C ILE A 117 20.49 -7.47 -52.76
N SER A 118 19.26 -6.98 -52.92
CA SER A 118 18.48 -7.15 -54.15
C SER A 118 18.99 -6.30 -55.33
N ASN A 119 19.79 -5.26 -55.08
CA ASN A 119 20.32 -4.40 -56.14
C ASN A 119 21.68 -4.86 -56.70
N VAL A 120 22.25 -5.95 -56.17
CA VAL A 120 23.43 -6.61 -56.76
C VAL A 120 22.96 -7.64 -57.79
N SER A 121 22.92 -7.22 -59.05
CA SER A 121 22.79 -8.13 -60.18
C SER A 121 24.07 -8.98 -60.27
N VAL A 122 24.01 -10.23 -59.80
CA VAL A 122 25.09 -11.19 -60.02
C VAL A 122 25.13 -11.51 -61.52
N THR A 123 26.06 -10.84 -62.20
CA THR A 123 26.48 -11.13 -63.57
C THR A 123 26.78 -12.61 -63.73
N LYS A 124 26.16 -13.19 -64.76
CA LYS A 124 26.22 -14.60 -65.20
C LYS A 124 27.65 -15.15 -65.21
N ILE A 125 27.87 -16.29 -64.53
CA ILE A 125 28.91 -17.25 -64.91
C ILE A 125 28.27 -18.64 -64.92
N SER A 126 28.22 -19.21 -66.12
CA SER A 126 27.73 -20.53 -66.49
C SER A 126 28.77 -21.62 -66.20
N THR A 127 28.37 -22.78 -65.64
CA THR A 127 28.89 -24.12 -66.00
C THR A 127 28.05 -25.24 -65.36
N PRO A 128 28.01 -26.47 -65.94
CA PRO A 128 26.94 -27.45 -65.69
C PRO A 128 27.37 -28.71 -64.90
N PHE A 129 26.35 -29.53 -64.55
CA PHE A 129 26.38 -30.95 -64.13
C PHE A 129 26.80 -31.32 -62.68
N THR A 130 25.82 -31.65 -61.83
CA THR A 130 25.44 -33.03 -61.39
C THR A 130 24.45 -32.96 -60.20
N PRO A 131 23.40 -33.80 -60.14
CA PRO A 131 22.47 -33.82 -59.01
C PRO A 131 22.96 -34.85 -57.98
N LEU A 132 23.27 -34.40 -56.77
CA LEU A 132 23.52 -35.29 -55.63
C LEU A 132 22.45 -35.04 -54.56
N VAL A 133 21.69 -36.10 -54.34
CA VAL A 133 20.61 -36.23 -53.36
C VAL A 133 21.09 -36.07 -51.93
N CYS A 134 20.26 -35.47 -51.06
CA CYS A 134 20.20 -35.74 -49.62
C CYS A 134 19.06 -34.89 -49.03
N ALA A 135 18.14 -35.33 -48.21
CA ALA A 135 17.67 -36.64 -47.75
C ALA A 135 16.43 -36.25 -46.93
N TYR A 136 15.22 -36.52 -47.45
CA TYR A 136 14.00 -36.38 -46.66
C TYR A 136 13.91 -37.58 -45.73
N GLN A 137 14.03 -37.33 -44.42
CA GLN A 137 13.65 -38.31 -43.41
C GLN A 137 12.42 -37.79 -42.66
N GLN A 138 11.27 -38.36 -42.96
CA GLN A 138 10.19 -38.60 -41.99
C GLN A 138 10.28 -40.10 -41.59
N PRO A 139 9.54 -40.66 -40.60
CA PRO A 139 8.53 -40.10 -39.67
C PRO A 139 8.66 -40.61 -38.20
N ALA A 140 7.83 -40.09 -37.28
CA ALA A 140 7.22 -40.93 -36.22
C ALA A 140 5.92 -40.28 -35.70
N ALA A 141 4.91 -41.13 -35.48
CA ALA A 141 3.53 -40.81 -35.09
C ALA A 141 3.40 -40.48 -33.57
N PRO A 142 2.20 -40.14 -33.06
CA PRO A 142 1.98 -39.12 -32.02
C PRO A 142 2.26 -39.62 -30.61
N GLN A 143 2.85 -38.76 -29.77
CA GLN A 143 2.94 -39.00 -28.33
C GLN A 143 2.09 -37.98 -27.58
N ASN A 144 1.01 -38.51 -27.01
CA ASN A 144 0.50 -38.25 -25.66
C ASN A 144 0.39 -36.78 -25.23
N TYR A 145 -0.84 -36.26 -25.23
CA TYR A 145 -1.19 -35.06 -24.49
C TYR A 145 -1.04 -35.34 -22.99
N HIS A 146 0.09 -34.91 -22.42
CA HIS A 146 0.17 -34.66 -21.00
C HIS A 146 -0.29 -33.22 -20.78
N TYR A 147 -1.45 -33.04 -20.16
CA TYR A 147 -1.86 -31.74 -19.63
C TYR A 147 -0.97 -31.44 -18.43
N ASP A 148 -0.01 -30.55 -18.62
CA ASP A 148 0.73 -29.91 -17.54
C ASP A 148 -0.22 -28.92 -16.84
N PRO A 149 -0.52 -29.06 -15.54
CA PRO A 149 -1.31 -28.08 -14.83
C PRO A 149 -0.58 -26.73 -14.83
N ALA A 150 -1.31 -25.65 -15.10
CA ALA A 150 -0.79 -24.30 -15.11
C ALA A 150 0.02 -23.98 -13.83
N PRO A 151 1.14 -23.26 -13.92
CA PRO A 151 1.89 -22.85 -12.74
C PRO A 151 1.04 -21.89 -11.90
N GLU A 152 0.83 -22.25 -10.64
CA GLU A 152 0.25 -21.38 -9.62
C GLU A 152 1.04 -20.06 -9.55
N PRO A 153 0.37 -18.91 -9.36
CA PRO A 153 1.07 -17.63 -9.23
C PRO A 153 1.93 -17.65 -7.97
N ALA A 154 3.24 -17.55 -8.18
CA ALA A 154 4.23 -17.34 -7.12
C ALA A 154 3.80 -16.14 -6.26
N ARG A 155 3.41 -16.43 -5.02
CA ARG A 155 3.10 -15.43 -4.00
C ARG A 155 4.42 -14.73 -3.63
N GLN A 156 4.44 -13.41 -3.80
CA GLN A 156 5.57 -12.57 -3.47
C GLN A 156 5.83 -12.64 -1.97
N ALA A 157 7.10 -12.79 -1.60
CA ALA A 157 7.57 -12.81 -0.22
C ALA A 157 7.18 -11.50 0.51
N ALA A 158 6.29 -11.60 1.49
CA ALA A 158 6.05 -10.56 2.47
C ALA A 158 6.92 -10.83 3.71
N ALA A 159 7.49 -9.75 4.22
CA ALA A 159 8.55 -9.72 5.21
C ALA A 159 8.18 -10.37 6.55
N ALA A 160 9.17 -11.01 7.17
CA ALA A 160 9.11 -11.56 8.52
C ALA A 160 8.80 -10.48 9.58
N PRO A 161 7.97 -10.77 10.60
CA PRO A 161 7.85 -9.92 11.78
C PRO A 161 9.00 -10.17 12.78
N PRO A 162 9.34 -9.17 13.62
CA PRO A 162 10.55 -9.19 14.46
C PRO A 162 10.46 -10.15 15.66
N PRO A 163 11.59 -10.59 16.24
CA PRO A 163 11.57 -11.43 17.43
C PRO A 163 11.42 -10.58 18.70
N GLY A 164 10.42 -10.95 19.50
CA GLY A 164 10.47 -10.96 20.96
C GLY A 164 10.50 -9.63 21.72
N ALA A 165 9.48 -9.40 22.54
CA ALA A 165 9.64 -8.91 23.91
C ALA A 165 8.35 -9.13 24.68
N GLY A 166 8.37 -10.04 25.66
CA GLY A 166 7.27 -10.22 26.58
C GLY A 166 7.05 -8.98 27.43
N VAL A 167 5.79 -8.56 27.54
CA VAL A 167 5.27 -7.81 28.68
C VAL A 167 3.83 -8.28 28.88
N ARG A 168 3.55 -8.90 30.03
CA ARG A 168 2.18 -9.19 30.46
C ARG A 168 1.54 -7.86 30.92
N PRO A 169 0.35 -7.46 30.47
CA PRO A 169 -0.43 -6.47 31.18
C PRO A 169 -1.40 -7.13 32.16
N SER A 170 -1.57 -6.46 33.28
CA SER A 170 -2.38 -6.84 34.43
C SER A 170 -3.88 -6.90 34.12
N LEU A 171 -4.54 -7.78 34.88
CA LEU A 171 -5.98 -7.86 35.09
C LEU A 171 -6.63 -6.49 35.29
N SER A 172 -7.37 -6.03 34.28
CA SER A 172 -8.47 -5.09 34.47
C SER A 172 -9.55 -5.36 33.43
N LYS A 173 -10.57 -6.11 33.86
CA LYS A 173 -11.90 -6.22 33.24
C LYS A 173 -11.89 -6.77 31.80
N LEU A 174 -11.84 -8.10 31.69
CA LEU A 174 -12.24 -8.84 30.51
C LEU A 174 -13.75 -8.62 30.32
N GLN A 175 -14.11 -7.56 29.58
CA GLN A 175 -15.29 -7.65 28.74
C GLN A 175 -14.87 -8.68 27.68
N GLU A 176 -15.44 -9.88 27.70
CA GLU A 176 -15.35 -10.80 26.55
C GLU A 176 -15.92 -10.02 25.37
N SER A 177 -15.02 -9.41 24.58
CA SER A 177 -15.38 -8.85 23.29
C SER A 177 -15.56 -10.04 22.37
N GLU A 178 -16.82 -10.37 22.16
CA GLU A 178 -17.26 -11.34 21.17
C GLU A 178 -17.44 -10.58 19.86
N ASP A 179 -16.86 -11.11 18.78
CA ASP A 179 -17.03 -10.56 17.44
C ASP A 179 -17.73 -11.60 16.57
N LEU A 180 -18.58 -11.16 15.63
CA LEU A 180 -19.24 -12.01 14.65
C LEU A 180 -18.53 -11.94 13.30
N ALA A 181 -18.24 -13.09 12.71
CA ALA A 181 -17.77 -13.15 11.33
C ALA A 181 -18.87 -12.73 10.34
N VAL A 182 -18.57 -11.72 9.53
CA VAL A 182 -19.47 -11.20 8.48
C VAL A 182 -19.21 -11.86 7.12
N TYR A 183 -18.10 -12.60 6.99
CA TYR A 183 -17.70 -13.27 5.76
C TYR A 183 -16.99 -14.60 6.05
N ASP A 184 -16.95 -15.49 5.06
CA ASP A 184 -16.17 -16.71 5.11
C ASP A 184 -14.68 -16.45 4.90
N TYR A 185 -13.84 -17.14 5.66
CA TYR A 185 -12.39 -17.04 5.57
C TYR A 185 -11.73 -18.41 5.69
N SER A 186 -10.78 -18.68 4.81
CA SER A 186 -9.95 -19.88 4.82
C SER A 186 -8.52 -19.50 5.18
N ALA A 187 -8.00 -20.11 6.24
CA ALA A 187 -6.63 -19.92 6.70
C ALA A 187 -5.64 -20.20 5.56
N ALA A 188 -4.73 -19.27 5.32
CA ALA A 188 -3.67 -19.41 4.33
C ALA A 188 -2.45 -20.15 4.91
N ASP A 189 -2.21 -20.00 6.21
CA ASP A 189 -1.06 -20.52 6.95
C ASP A 189 -1.47 -21.19 8.27
N GLU A 190 -0.56 -21.93 8.91
CA GLU A 190 -0.80 -22.69 10.15
C GLU A 190 -1.13 -21.80 11.36
N ASP A 191 -0.70 -20.54 11.34
CA ASP A 191 -0.93 -19.56 12.40
C ASP A 191 -2.28 -18.82 12.25
N GLU A 192 -3.04 -19.10 11.18
CA GLU A 192 -4.34 -18.48 10.87
C GLU A 192 -5.53 -19.41 11.16
N VAL A 193 -6.71 -18.83 11.37
CA VAL A 193 -7.95 -19.59 11.62
C VAL A 193 -8.94 -19.49 10.47
N SER A 194 -9.57 -20.61 10.13
CA SER A 194 -10.68 -20.66 9.17
C SER A 194 -12.01 -20.54 9.88
N PHE A 195 -12.89 -19.66 9.40
CA PHE A 195 -14.23 -19.42 9.95
C PHE A 195 -15.24 -19.13 8.84
N MET A 196 -16.52 -19.20 9.17
CA MET A 196 -17.63 -18.99 8.24
C MET A 196 -18.43 -17.76 8.66
N ASP A 197 -19.17 -17.17 7.72
CA ASP A 197 -20.18 -16.14 8.01
C ASP A 197 -21.10 -16.62 9.15
N GLY A 198 -21.26 -15.76 10.15
CA GLY A 198 -22.05 -16.00 11.36
C GLY A 198 -21.31 -16.71 12.50
N ASP A 199 -20.03 -17.07 12.35
CA ASP A 199 -19.25 -17.65 13.44
C ASP A 199 -18.93 -16.59 14.52
N VAL A 200 -19.00 -17.00 15.80
CA VAL A 200 -18.60 -16.16 16.94
C VAL A 200 -17.11 -16.35 17.20
N ILE A 201 -16.39 -15.24 17.33
CA ILE A 201 -14.98 -15.17 17.67
C ILE A 201 -14.84 -14.64 19.10
N VAL A 202 -14.20 -15.43 19.95
CA VAL A 202 -13.95 -15.11 21.36
C VAL A 202 -12.46 -14.88 21.59
N ASP A 203 -12.09 -14.36 22.77
CA ASP A 203 -10.69 -14.04 23.13
C ASP A 203 -10.02 -13.04 22.16
N VAL A 204 -10.79 -12.10 21.58
CA VAL A 204 -10.32 -11.18 20.55
C VAL A 204 -9.22 -10.25 21.07
N GLN A 205 -8.08 -10.26 20.39
CA GLN A 205 -6.95 -9.35 20.60
C GLN A 205 -6.62 -8.63 19.31
N GLN A 206 -6.86 -7.32 19.25
CA GLN A 206 -6.42 -6.50 18.11
C GLN A 206 -4.90 -6.37 18.12
N ILE A 207 -4.26 -6.84 17.06
CA ILE A 207 -2.80 -6.70 16.85
C ILE A 207 -2.54 -5.40 16.10
N ASP A 208 -3.19 -5.22 14.95
CA ASP A 208 -3.11 -4.03 14.11
C ASP A 208 -4.45 -3.74 13.40
N GLU A 209 -4.47 -2.75 12.51
CA GLU A 209 -5.68 -2.32 11.77
C GLU A 209 -6.14 -3.33 10.70
N GLY A 210 -5.33 -4.35 10.38
CA GLY A 210 -5.64 -5.35 9.36
C GLY A 210 -5.92 -6.74 9.92
N TRP A 211 -5.33 -7.07 11.06
CA TRP A 211 -5.28 -8.40 11.66
C TRP A 211 -5.60 -8.36 13.14
N MET A 212 -6.35 -9.37 13.57
CA MET A 212 -6.63 -9.65 14.95
C MET A 212 -6.37 -11.12 15.26
N TYR A 213 -6.21 -11.42 16.54
CA TYR A 213 -6.10 -12.79 17.03
C TYR A 213 -7.39 -13.16 17.73
N GLY A 214 -7.92 -14.34 17.47
CA GLY A 214 -9.16 -14.79 18.10
C GLY A 214 -9.31 -16.30 18.04
N ARG A 215 -10.32 -16.78 18.77
CA ARG A 215 -10.71 -18.19 18.80
C ARG A 215 -12.11 -18.32 18.20
N VAL A 216 -12.25 -19.15 17.19
CA VAL A 216 -13.55 -19.48 16.61
C VAL A 216 -14.30 -20.42 17.57
N GLU A 217 -15.49 -20.04 18.03
CA GLU A 217 -16.28 -20.87 18.97
C GLU A 217 -16.67 -22.22 18.35
N ARG A 218 -17.06 -22.23 17.07
CA ARG A 218 -17.51 -23.42 16.35
C ARG A 218 -16.44 -24.51 16.20
N THR A 219 -15.21 -24.13 15.84
CA THR A 219 -14.11 -25.07 15.58
C THR A 219 -13.15 -25.20 16.76
N GLY A 220 -13.19 -24.25 17.70
CA GLY A 220 -12.25 -24.14 18.81
C GLY A 220 -10.84 -23.71 18.39
N GLN A 221 -10.61 -23.50 17.09
CA GLN A 221 -9.30 -23.11 16.56
C GLN A 221 -9.01 -21.65 16.90
N GLN A 222 -7.76 -21.37 17.24
CA GLN A 222 -7.28 -20.04 17.61
C GLN A 222 -6.10 -19.67 16.72
N GLY A 223 -6.00 -18.40 16.36
CA GLY A 223 -4.99 -17.93 15.44
C GLY A 223 -5.30 -16.53 14.94
N MET A 224 -4.56 -16.12 13.91
CA MET A 224 -4.71 -14.83 13.26
C MET A 224 -5.88 -14.85 12.27
N LEU A 225 -6.63 -13.75 12.23
CA LEU A 225 -7.71 -13.52 11.30
C LEU A 225 -7.81 -12.04 10.91
N PRO A 226 -8.32 -11.75 9.70
CA PRO A 226 -8.45 -10.37 9.23
C PRO A 226 -9.55 -9.62 9.99
N ALA A 227 -9.21 -8.46 10.55
CA ALA A 227 -10.14 -7.66 11.35
C ALA A 227 -11.34 -7.12 10.56
N ASN A 228 -11.19 -6.94 9.24
CA ASN A 228 -12.28 -6.48 8.36
C ASN A 228 -13.37 -7.53 8.09
N TYR A 229 -13.13 -8.78 8.48
CA TYR A 229 -14.04 -9.90 8.23
C TYR A 229 -14.93 -10.19 9.43
N VAL A 230 -14.73 -9.48 10.54
CA VAL A 230 -15.51 -9.65 11.76
C VAL A 230 -16.03 -8.30 12.26
N GLU A 231 -17.17 -8.31 12.93
CA GLU A 231 -17.85 -7.14 13.47
C GLU A 231 -18.14 -7.37 14.96
N ALA A 232 -17.77 -6.41 15.81
CA ALA A 232 -18.01 -6.49 17.24
C ALA A 232 -19.52 -6.42 17.58
N ILE A 233 -19.98 -7.27 18.50
CA ILE A 233 -21.37 -7.30 18.97
C ILE A 233 -21.60 -6.62 20.33
#